data_AF-A0A940T8N6-F1
#
_entry.id   AF-A0A940T8N6-F1
#
_cell.length_a   1.000
_cell.length_b   1.000
_cell.length_c   1.000
_cell.angle_alpha   90.00
_cell.angle_beta   90.00
_cell.angle_gamma   90.00
#
_symmetry.space_group_name_H-M   'P 1'
#
loop_
_entity.id
_entity.type
_entity.pdbx_description
1 polymer ?
#
loop_
_entity_poly.entity_id
_entity_poly.type
_entity_poly.pdbx_seq_one_letter_code
_entity_poly.pdbx_strand_id
1 'polypeptide(L)'
;MRGNLKDNQAKLDSYEKSIKAALERKRKVIMESKQIAYDMLSELYGLEGQDLVDTATIEHTLIGKLTASGMTYDQIAELANDSSADTNGDEDDDSDSDDNADYQTTFFDNKHTPYSD
;
A
#
# COMPACT_ATOMS: atom_id res chain seq x y z
N MET A 1 9.08 -7.64 -61.98
CA MET A 1 8.53 -7.00 -60.77
C MET A 1 7.94 -7.95 -59.70
N ARG A 2 7.81 -9.28 -59.94
CA ARG A 2 7.27 -10.22 -58.93
C ARG A 2 8.22 -10.58 -57.76
N GLY A 3 9.54 -10.47 -57.95
CA GLY A 3 10.53 -10.77 -56.90
C GLY A 3 10.42 -9.83 -55.69
N ASN A 4 10.40 -8.51 -55.94
CA ASN A 4 10.34 -7.51 -54.88
C ASN A 4 9.10 -7.61 -53.98
N LEU A 5 7.94 -8.00 -54.54
CA LEU A 5 6.71 -8.13 -53.74
C LEU A 5 6.78 -9.34 -52.79
N LYS A 6 7.30 -10.47 -53.27
CA LYS A 6 7.47 -11.69 -52.45
C LYS A 6 8.49 -11.47 -51.33
N ASP A 7 9.60 -10.81 -51.65
CA ASP A 7 10.64 -10.50 -50.66
C ASP A 7 10.16 -9.51 -49.60
N ASN A 8 9.34 -8.53 -50.01
CA ASN A 8 8.71 -7.60 -49.06
C ASN A 8 7.71 -8.31 -48.15
N GLN A 9 6.91 -9.25 -48.67
CA GLN A 9 6.00 -10.04 -47.84
C GLN A 9 6.75 -10.86 -46.79
N ALA A 10 7.83 -11.55 -47.19
CA ALA A 10 8.63 -12.33 -46.25
C ALA A 10 9.26 -11.48 -45.13
N LYS A 11 9.66 -10.23 -45.43
CA LYS A 11 10.14 -9.28 -44.43
C LYS A 11 9.03 -8.84 -43.48
N LEU A 12 7.84 -8.53 -44.00
CA LEU A 12 6.68 -8.17 -43.17
C LEU A 12 6.33 -9.30 -42.20
N ASP A 13 6.27 -10.55 -42.68
CA ASP A 13 5.97 -11.71 -41.85
C ASP A 13 7.04 -11.90 -40.76
N SER A 14 8.32 -11.71 -41.11
CA SER A 14 9.42 -11.75 -40.13
C SER A 14 9.31 -10.65 -39.08
N TYR A 15 8.98 -9.42 -39.49
CA TYR A 15 8.79 -8.31 -38.56
C TYR A 15 7.60 -8.57 -37.64
N GLU A 16 6.46 -9.00 -38.18
CA GLU A 16 5.28 -9.33 -37.38
C GLU A 16 5.59 -10.41 -36.34
N LYS A 17 6.29 -11.47 -36.73
CA LYS A 17 6.74 -12.53 -35.81
C LYS A 17 7.64 -11.96 -34.71
N SER A 18 8.60 -11.11 -35.06
CA SER A 18 9.51 -10.50 -34.08
C SER A 18 8.78 -9.57 -33.11
N ILE A 19 7.82 -8.79 -33.60
CA ILE A 19 7.00 -7.88 -32.79
C ILE A 19 6.15 -8.69 -31.80
N LYS A 20 5.48 -9.76 -32.26
CA LYS A 20 4.71 -10.64 -31.38
C LYS A 20 5.57 -11.25 -30.27
N ALA A 21 6.75 -11.78 -30.62
CA ALA A 21 7.67 -12.34 -29.64
C ALA A 21 8.18 -11.30 -28.62
N ALA A 22 8.45 -10.07 -29.08
CA ALA A 22 8.86 -8.98 -28.18
C ALA A 22 7.74 -8.58 -27.22
N LEU A 23 6.50 -8.50 -27.70
CA LEU A 23 5.33 -8.18 -26.87
C LEU A 23 5.07 -9.27 -25.82
N GLU A 24 5.23 -10.54 -26.19
CA GLU A 24 5.09 -11.67 -25.27
C GLU A 24 6.16 -11.63 -24.17
N ARG A 25 7.43 -11.38 -24.52
CA ARG A 25 8.51 -11.19 -23.54
C ARG A 25 8.24 -10.02 -22.62
N LYS A 26 7.80 -8.87 -23.17
CA LYS A 26 7.43 -7.70 -22.37
C LYS A 26 6.32 -8.05 -21.37
N ARG A 27 5.29 -8.78 -21.81
CA ARG A 27 4.19 -9.20 -20.94
C ARG A 27 4.69 -10.12 -19.82
N LYS A 28 5.56 -11.07 -20.12
CA LYS A 28 6.17 -11.96 -19.12
C LYS A 28 6.93 -11.17 -18.06
N VAL A 29 7.82 -10.28 -18.48
CA VAL A 29 8.60 -9.43 -17.55
C VAL A 29 7.68 -8.60 -16.66
N ILE A 30 6.64 -7.98 -17.23
CA ILE A 30 5.68 -7.20 -16.44
C ILE A 30 4.98 -8.06 -15.39
N MET A 31 4.56 -9.28 -15.73
CA MET A 31 3.88 -10.17 -14.78
C MET A 31 4.82 -10.60 -13.65
N GLU A 32 6.06 -10.97 -13.98
CA GLU A 32 7.07 -11.34 -12.99
C GLU A 32 7.40 -10.16 -12.07
N SER A 33 7.61 -8.95 -12.61
CA SER A 33 7.86 -7.76 -11.80
C SER A 33 6.69 -7.40 -10.89
N LYS A 34 5.44 -7.58 -11.36
CA LYS A 34 4.24 -7.37 -10.53
C LYS A 34 4.18 -8.35 -9.37
N GLN A 35 4.51 -9.62 -9.61
CA GLN A 35 4.53 -10.63 -8.54
C GLN A 35 5.60 -10.30 -7.50
N ILE A 36 6.83 -9.98 -7.93
CA ILE A 36 7.92 -9.62 -7.03
C ILE A 36 7.54 -8.41 -6.16
N ALA A 37 6.96 -7.37 -6.77
CA ALA A 37 6.50 -6.19 -6.03
C ALA A 37 5.40 -6.54 -5.01
N TYR A 38 4.44 -7.38 -5.40
CA TYR A 38 3.39 -7.84 -4.50
C TYR A 38 3.96 -8.63 -3.33
N ASP A 39 4.86 -9.58 -3.58
CA ASP A 39 5.46 -10.42 -2.54
C ASP A 39 6.24 -9.58 -1.53
N MET A 40 7.04 -8.61 -2.00
CA MET A 40 7.78 -7.69 -1.12
C MET A 40 6.86 -6.83 -0.26
N LEU A 41 5.77 -6.29 -0.83
CA LEU A 41 4.81 -5.49 -0.07
C LEU A 41 4.04 -6.37 0.93
N SER A 42 3.64 -7.57 0.53
CA SER A 42 2.95 -8.51 1.40
C SER A 42 3.80 -8.89 2.60
N GLU A 43 5.09 -9.16 2.40
CA GLU A 43 6.06 -9.43 3.47
C GLU A 43 6.23 -8.22 4.40
N LEU A 44 6.32 -7.00 3.84
CA LEU A 44 6.52 -5.77 4.61
C LEU A 44 5.33 -5.43 5.53
N TYR A 45 4.10 -5.56 5.03
CA TYR A 45 2.89 -5.20 5.79
C TYR A 45 2.27 -6.38 6.54
N GLY A 46 2.64 -7.63 6.22
CA GLY A 46 1.95 -8.81 6.73
C GLY A 46 0.49 -8.92 6.23
N LEU A 47 0.18 -8.28 5.11
CA LEU A 47 -1.15 -8.22 4.52
C LEU A 47 -1.16 -8.88 3.13
N GLU A 48 -2.35 -9.30 2.70
CA GLU A 48 -2.56 -9.90 1.38
C GLU A 48 -3.85 -9.36 0.74
N GLY A 49 -4.04 -9.62 -0.55
CA GLY A 49 -5.28 -9.38 -1.26
C GLY A 49 -5.67 -7.89 -1.30
N GLN A 50 -6.94 -7.61 -1.03
CA GLN A 50 -7.48 -6.25 -1.09
C GLN A 50 -6.94 -5.36 0.05
N ASP A 51 -6.71 -5.92 1.23
CA ASP A 51 -6.23 -5.15 2.39
C ASP A 51 -4.83 -4.56 2.13
N LEU A 52 -3.96 -5.33 1.47
CA LEU A 52 -2.65 -4.85 1.03
C LEU A 52 -2.78 -3.72 0.00
N VAL A 53 -3.72 -3.86 -0.95
CA VAL A 53 -3.97 -2.85 -1.99
C VAL A 53 -4.50 -1.56 -1.39
N ASP A 54 -5.43 -1.65 -0.45
CA ASP A 54 -6.03 -0.49 0.22
C ASP A 54 -4.98 0.24 1.06
N THR A 55 -4.16 -0.50 1.82
CA THR A 55 -3.05 0.05 2.61
C THR A 55 -2.05 0.79 1.73
N ALA A 56 -1.56 0.14 0.66
CA ALA A 56 -0.63 0.77 -0.28
C ALA A 56 -1.23 2.01 -0.97
N THR A 57 -2.54 2.01 -1.24
CA THR A 57 -3.24 3.15 -1.83
C THR A 57 -3.33 4.32 -0.86
N ILE A 58 -3.62 4.06 0.41
CA ILE A 58 -3.65 5.06 1.48
C ILE A 58 -2.28 5.71 1.63
N GLU A 59 -1.22 4.90 1.75
CA GLU A 59 0.14 5.41 1.91
C GLU A 59 0.62 6.21 0.69
N HIS A 60 0.36 5.71 -0.52
CA HIS A 60 0.70 6.44 -1.74
C HIS A 60 0.01 7.81 -1.80
N THR A 61 -1.26 7.86 -1.37
CA THR A 61 -2.02 9.12 -1.28
C THR A 61 -1.45 10.06 -0.23
N LEU A 62 -1.05 9.54 0.94
CA LEU A 62 -0.46 10.34 2.02
C LEU A 62 0.89 10.93 1.59
N ILE A 63 1.77 10.11 1.01
CA ILE A 63 3.06 10.54 0.45
C ILE A 63 2.84 11.60 -0.63
N GLY A 64 1.83 11.43 -1.50
CA GLY A 64 1.44 12.44 -2.49
C GLY A 64 1.05 13.80 -1.87
N LYS A 65 0.34 13.80 -0.75
CA LYS A 65 -0.02 15.03 -0.02
C LYS A 65 1.19 15.69 0.63
N LEU A 66 2.08 14.91 1.26
CA LEU A 66 3.27 15.41 1.95
C LEU A 66 4.29 15.98 0.95
N THR A 67 4.48 15.31 -0.19
CA THR A 67 5.31 15.83 -1.28
C THR A 67 4.72 17.10 -1.89
N ALA A 68 3.39 17.19 -2.03
CA ALA A 68 2.71 18.42 -2.45
C ALA A 68 2.84 19.57 -1.44
N SER A 69 3.02 19.29 -0.14
CA SER A 69 3.34 20.32 0.86
C SER A 69 4.81 20.73 0.89
N GLY A 70 5.63 20.23 -0.04
CA GLY A 70 7.03 20.59 -0.20
C GLY A 70 8.00 19.72 0.59
N MET A 71 7.55 18.60 1.17
CA MET A 71 8.43 17.67 1.86
C MET A 71 9.16 16.77 0.87
N THR A 72 10.43 16.49 1.17
CA THR A 72 11.23 15.51 0.42
C THR A 72 10.92 14.08 0.89
N TYR A 73 11.23 13.09 0.06
CA TYR A 73 11.07 11.67 0.44
C TYR A 73 11.89 11.31 1.68
N ASP A 74 13.09 11.89 1.85
CA ASP A 74 13.96 11.62 3.00
C ASP A 74 13.31 12.13 4.30
N GLN A 75 12.76 13.34 4.29
CA GLN A 75 12.04 13.91 5.44
C GLN A 75 10.77 13.11 5.78
N ILE A 76 10.07 12.58 4.77
CA ILE A 76 8.91 11.71 4.99
C ILE A 76 9.35 10.39 5.63
N ALA A 77 10.48 9.83 5.18
CA ALA A 77 11.04 8.59 5.72
C ALA A 77 11.50 8.74 7.18
N GLU A 78 12.15 9.86 7.53
CA GLU A 78 12.53 10.17 8.91
C GLU A 78 11.30 10.18 9.84
N LEU A 79 10.20 10.85 9.43
CA LEU A 79 8.97 10.88 10.21
C LEU A 79 8.29 9.52 10.37
N ALA A 80 8.36 8.67 9.34
CA ALA A 80 7.80 7.33 9.40
C ALA A 80 8.60 6.41 10.36
N ASN A 81 9.89 6.66 10.52
CA ASN A 81 10.77 5.85 11.36
C ASN A 81 10.77 6.28 12.84
N ASP A 82 10.55 7.57 13.12
CA ASP A 82 10.53 8.11 14.49
C ASP A 82 9.26 7.74 15.29
N SER A 83 8.26 7.11 14.68
CA SER A 83 7.05 6.68 15.40
C SER A 83 7.26 5.43 16.27
N SER A 84 8.47 4.83 16.28
CA SER A 84 8.82 3.70 17.15
C SER A 84 9.37 4.14 18.51
N ALA A 85 9.00 5.33 19.00
CA ALA A 85 9.37 5.78 20.34
C ALA A 85 9.02 4.68 21.35
N ASP A 86 10.08 4.04 21.80
CA ASP A 86 10.16 2.95 22.75
C ASP A 86 9.34 3.31 23.99
N THR A 87 8.09 2.84 24.05
CA THR A 87 7.34 2.82 25.31
C THR A 87 7.87 1.67 26.15
N ASN A 88 9.16 1.74 26.53
CA ASN A 88 9.59 1.21 27.81
C ASN A 88 8.93 2.09 28.86
N GLY A 89 7.63 1.87 29.08
CA GLY A 89 6.97 2.29 30.29
C GLY A 89 7.58 1.42 31.38
N ASP A 90 8.50 2.02 32.15
CA ASP A 90 8.97 1.44 33.40
C ASP A 90 7.78 0.86 34.15
N GLU A 91 7.81 -0.44 34.41
CA GLU A 91 6.88 -1.14 35.28
C GLU A 91 7.16 -0.68 36.73
N ASP A 92 6.76 0.54 37.06
CA ASP A 92 6.66 0.99 38.45
C ASP A 92 5.37 0.38 39.05
N ASP A 93 5.51 -0.88 39.45
CA ASP A 93 4.58 -1.63 40.30
C ASP A 93 4.58 -1.04 41.73
N ASP A 94 3.86 0.08 41.91
CA ASP A 94 3.45 0.55 43.23
C ASP A 94 1.98 0.17 43.46
N SER A 95 1.79 -1.11 43.81
CA SER A 95 0.62 -1.58 44.53
C SER A 95 0.56 -0.92 45.91
N ASP A 96 -0.29 0.09 46.07
CA ASP A 96 -0.83 0.40 47.40
C ASP A 96 -2.34 0.73 47.37
N SER A 97 -2.95 0.31 48.45
CA SER A 97 -4.34 -0.11 48.59
C SER A 97 -5.32 1.03 48.88
N ASP A 98 -6.58 0.74 48.53
CA ASP A 98 -7.82 1.07 49.23
C ASP A 98 -8.56 2.41 49.08
N ASP A 99 -9.88 2.19 48.98
CA ASP A 99 -11.02 2.97 49.45
C ASP A 99 -11.50 4.25 48.72
N ASN A 100 -12.62 4.05 48.01
CA ASN A 100 -13.89 4.77 48.15
C ASN A 100 -13.88 6.31 48.08
N ALA A 101 -14.24 6.84 46.90
CA ALA A 101 -14.85 8.16 46.79
C ALA A 101 -15.86 8.21 45.63
N ASP A 102 -17.12 8.03 46.03
CA ASP A 102 -18.36 8.41 45.36
C ASP A 102 -18.29 9.78 44.64
N TYR A 103 -18.29 9.78 43.30
CA TYR A 103 -18.78 10.91 42.51
C TYR A 103 -19.46 10.44 41.22
N GLN A 104 -20.79 10.38 41.28
CA GLN A 104 -21.67 10.43 40.11
C GLN A 104 -21.32 11.61 39.21
N THR A 105 -21.14 11.37 37.91
CA THR A 105 -21.57 12.32 36.86
C THR A 105 -22.28 11.55 35.75
N THR A 106 -23.60 11.50 35.86
CA THR A 106 -24.52 11.07 34.80
C THR A 106 -24.55 12.13 33.70
N PHE A 107 -23.94 11.85 32.54
CA PHE A 107 -24.00 12.80 31.41
C PHE A 107 -24.33 12.18 30.04
N PHE A 108 -24.48 10.86 29.91
CA PHE A 108 -24.87 10.23 28.64
C PHE A 108 -25.80 9.02 28.80
N ASP A 109 -26.85 9.15 29.63
CA ASP A 109 -28.03 8.30 29.51
C ASP A 109 -29.16 9.08 28.83
N ASN A 110 -29.16 9.09 27.50
CA ASN A 110 -30.39 9.27 26.73
C ASN A 110 -30.27 8.59 25.36
N LYS A 111 -30.72 7.34 25.26
CA LYS A 111 -30.96 6.69 23.97
C LYS A 111 -32.17 7.33 23.29
N HIS A 112 -31.97 7.88 22.09
CA HIS A 112 -32.99 7.82 21.05
C HIS A 112 -32.34 7.90 19.66
N THR A 113 -32.22 6.75 18.99
CA THR A 113 -31.95 6.70 17.55
C THR A 113 -33.28 6.80 16.79
N PRO A 114 -33.38 7.58 15.69
CA PRO A 114 -34.65 7.86 15.02
C PRO A 114 -35.05 6.83 13.95
N TYR A 115 -34.46 5.63 13.96
CA TYR A 115 -34.80 4.55 13.04
C TYR A 115 -34.98 3.25 13.81
N SER A 116 -36.19 3.05 14.32
CA SER A 116 -36.69 1.74 14.71
C SER A 116 -38.16 1.73 14.29
N ASP A 117 -38.42 1.13 13.12
CA ASP A 117 -39.75 0.73 12.68
C ASP A 117 -40.29 -0.41 13.57
#